data_AF-A0A7C4PSJ1-F1
#
_entry.id   AF-A0A7C4PSJ1-F1
#
_cell.length_a   1.000
_cell.length_b   1.000
_cell.length_c   1.000
_cell.angle_alpha   90.00
_cell.angle_beta   90.00
_cell.angle_gamma   90.00
#
_symmetry.space_group_name_H-M   'P 1'
#
loop_
_entity.id
_entity.type
_entity.pdbx_description
1 polymer ?
#
loop_
_entity_poly.entity_id
_entity_poly.type
_entity_poly.pdbx_seq_one_letter_code
_entity_poly.pdbx_strand_id
1 'polypeptide(L)'
;MKKAKQIEVTREEATGAEPEARDREAARNNVRKIREALLMSKAELARKAGLSALTIDRIESGYECRVDTKRKIILALGLKLTDKDKVFGSSKSDSDE
;
A
#
# COMPACT_ATOMS: atom_id res chain seq x y z
N MET A 1 -56.89 32.97 -3.92
CA MET A 1 -56.04 32.63 -2.76
C MET A 1 -54.82 31.86 -3.27
N LYS A 2 -53.62 32.41 -3.07
CA LYS A 2 -52.34 31.85 -3.50
C LYS A 2 -51.82 30.87 -2.43
N LYS A 3 -51.22 29.76 -2.86
CA LYS A 3 -50.09 29.01 -2.23
C LYS A 3 -49.85 27.80 -3.14
N ALA A 4 -48.95 27.85 -4.12
CA ALA A 4 -47.48 27.84 -4.06
C ALA A 4 -46.90 26.63 -3.30
N LYS A 5 -46.43 25.67 -4.10
CA LYS A 5 -45.10 25.04 -4.02
C LYS A 5 -44.76 24.27 -2.74
N GLN A 6 -44.73 22.95 -2.84
CA GLN A 6 -43.64 22.16 -2.26
C GLN A 6 -43.16 21.17 -3.33
N ILE A 7 -41.96 21.46 -3.83
CA ILE A 7 -41.13 20.57 -4.63
C ILE A 7 -40.29 19.85 -3.59
N GLU A 8 -40.51 18.56 -3.41
CA GLU A 8 -39.64 17.72 -2.60
C GLU A 8 -38.35 17.48 -3.38
N VAL A 9 -37.30 18.21 -2.99
CA VAL A 9 -35.95 18.00 -3.48
C VAL A 9 -35.35 16.89 -2.63
N THR A 10 -35.42 15.65 -3.11
CA THR A 10 -34.62 14.55 -2.54
C THR A 10 -33.17 14.81 -2.91
N ARG A 11 -32.39 15.33 -1.95
CA ARG A 11 -30.94 15.36 -2.04
C ARG A 11 -30.45 13.93 -2.01
N GLU A 12 -30.12 13.39 -3.18
CA GLU A 12 -29.28 12.19 -3.28
C GLU A 12 -27.91 12.54 -2.69
N GLU A 13 -27.61 11.86 -1.58
CA GLU A 13 -26.32 11.96 -0.92
C GLU A 13 -25.24 11.45 -1.87
N ALA A 14 -24.29 12.33 -2.18
CA ALA A 14 -23.14 12.03 -3.00
C ALA A 14 -22.42 10.80 -2.45
N THR A 15 -22.48 9.71 -3.20
CA THR A 15 -21.65 8.52 -2.99
C THR A 15 -20.20 8.93 -3.23
N GLY A 16 -19.51 9.24 -2.13
CA GLY A 16 -18.08 9.47 -2.13
C GLY A 16 -17.39 8.26 -2.75
N ALA A 17 -16.76 8.47 -3.89
CA ALA A 17 -16.07 7.46 -4.67
C ALA A 17 -15.11 6.66 -3.79
N GLU A 18 -15.47 5.39 -3.54
CA GLU A 18 -14.51 4.40 -3.09
C GLU A 18 -13.43 4.28 -4.19
N PRO A 19 -12.12 4.34 -3.85
CA PRO A 19 -11.12 4.13 -4.87
C PRO A 19 -11.23 2.68 -5.34
N GLU A 20 -11.70 2.59 -6.58
CA GLU A 20 -11.85 1.41 -7.41
C GLU A 20 -10.74 0.38 -7.12
N ALA A 21 -11.17 -0.85 -6.84
CA ALA A 21 -10.32 -2.03 -6.79
C ALA A 21 -9.61 -2.24 -8.13
N ARG A 22 -8.48 -1.56 -8.33
CA ARG A 22 -7.60 -1.77 -9.48
C ARG A 22 -6.56 -2.81 -9.12
N ASP A 23 -6.62 -3.92 -9.87
CA ASP A 23 -5.63 -4.98 -10.02
C ASP A 23 -5.47 -5.97 -8.84
N ARG A 24 -6.42 -6.91 -8.77
CA ARG A 24 -6.38 -8.08 -7.89
C ARG A 24 -5.42 -9.14 -8.45
N GLU A 25 -4.13 -8.89 -8.35
CA GLU A 25 -3.11 -9.87 -7.91
C GLU A 25 -1.93 -9.15 -7.24
N ALA A 26 -2.25 -8.14 -6.41
CA ALA A 26 -1.29 -7.57 -5.48
C ALA A 26 -0.66 -8.68 -4.64
N ALA A 27 0.64 -8.91 -4.81
CA ALA A 27 1.36 -9.92 -4.03
C ALA A 27 1.25 -9.55 -2.54
N ARG A 28 0.69 -10.48 -1.75
CA ARG A 28 0.56 -10.33 -0.31
C ARG A 28 1.95 -10.08 0.30
N ASN A 29 2.17 -8.90 0.85
CA ASN A 29 3.38 -8.55 1.58
C ASN A 29 3.05 -7.96 2.96
N ASN A 30 4.04 -7.91 3.84
CA ASN A 30 3.92 -7.43 5.21
C ASN A 30 4.61 -6.07 5.42
N VAL A 31 5.04 -5.38 4.36
CA VAL A 31 5.82 -4.13 4.46
C VAL A 31 5.07 -3.10 5.29
N ARG A 32 3.79 -2.87 4.97
CA ARG A 32 2.91 -1.94 5.68
C ARG A 32 2.79 -2.29 7.17
N LYS A 33 2.52 -3.57 7.46
CA LYS A 33 2.32 -4.08 8.82
C LYS A 33 3.58 -3.90 9.67
N ILE A 34 4.75 -4.23 9.12
CA ILE A 34 6.04 -4.09 9.83
C ILE A 34 6.34 -2.62 10.05
N ARG A 35 6.14 -1.77 9.03
CA ARG A 35 6.34 -0.32 9.14
C ARG A 35 5.48 0.29 10.25
N GLU A 36 4.19 -0.05 10.29
CA GLU A 36 3.24 0.49 11.28
C GLU A 36 3.55 -0.03 12.69
N ALA A 37 4.00 -1.28 12.83
CA ALA A 37 4.47 -1.83 14.11
C ALA A 37 5.70 -1.09 14.68
N LEU A 38 6.53 -0.51 13.80
CA LEU A 38 7.67 0.34 14.16
C LEU A 38 7.28 1.82 14.36
N LEU A 39 5.99 2.16 14.33
CA LEU A 39 5.47 3.54 14.39
C LEU A 39 6.10 4.46 13.34
N MET A 40 6.40 3.91 12.16
CA MET A 40 7.08 4.62 11.07
C MET A 40 6.06 5.06 10.01
N SER A 41 6.13 6.30 9.55
CA SER A 41 5.33 6.78 8.42
C SER A 41 5.91 6.31 7.07
N LYS A 42 5.10 6.31 6.00
CA LYS A 42 5.56 5.97 4.63
C LYS A 42 6.76 6.82 4.20
N ALA A 43 6.71 8.12 4.52
CA ALA A 43 7.77 9.07 4.18
C ALA A 43 9.08 8.77 4.93
N GLU A 44 9.01 8.32 6.17
CA GLU A 44 10.20 7.93 6.94
C GLU A 44 10.84 6.65 6.40
N LEU A 45 10.04 5.64 6.07
CA LEU A 45 10.55 4.42 5.42
C LEU A 45 11.22 4.76 4.09
N ALA A 46 10.58 5.62 3.27
CA ALA A 46 11.11 6.06 2.00
C ALA A 46 12.48 6.76 2.16
N ARG A 47 12.60 7.70 3.11
CA ARG A 47 13.87 8.38 3.41
C ARG A 47 14.96 7.41 3.86
N LYS A 48 14.64 6.49 4.77
CA LYS A 48 15.60 5.47 5.25
C LYS A 48 16.05 4.52 4.14
N ALA A 49 15.16 4.16 3.22
CA ALA A 49 15.45 3.26 2.11
C ALA A 49 16.10 3.96 0.90
N GLY A 50 16.16 5.30 0.87
CA GLY A 50 16.59 6.06 -0.31
C GLY A 50 15.64 5.87 -1.50
N LEU A 51 14.34 5.82 -1.25
CA LEU A 51 13.28 5.62 -2.25
C LEU A 51 12.28 6.78 -2.21
N SER A 52 11.43 6.89 -3.24
CA SER A 52 10.32 7.83 -3.21
C SER A 52 9.17 7.29 -2.34
N ALA A 53 8.40 8.18 -1.72
CA ALA A 53 7.20 7.79 -0.97
C ALA A 53 6.16 7.07 -1.85
N LEU A 54 6.06 7.45 -3.13
CA LEU A 54 5.22 6.78 -4.13
C LEU A 54 5.67 5.34 -4.39
N THR A 55 6.98 5.08 -4.40
CA THR A 55 7.52 3.72 -4.54
C THR A 55 7.13 2.84 -3.35
N ILE A 56 7.23 3.37 -2.12
CA ILE A 56 6.78 2.65 -0.92
C ILE A 56 5.28 2.37 -0.98
N ASP A 57 4.48 3.36 -1.40
CA ASP A 57 3.03 3.22 -1.50
C ASP A 57 2.59 2.11 -2.47
N ARG A 58 3.24 2.02 -3.63
CA ARG A 58 3.04 0.91 -4.58
C ARG A 58 3.45 -0.43 -3.97
N ILE A 59 4.61 -0.50 -3.32
CA ILE A 59 5.07 -1.76 -2.73
C ILE A 59 4.15 -2.24 -1.61
N GLU A 60 3.67 -1.33 -0.75
CA GLU A 60 2.66 -1.66 0.26
C GLU A 60 1.34 -2.11 -0.34
N SER A 61 1.00 -1.61 -1.53
CA SER A 61 -0.16 -2.05 -2.30
C SER A 61 0.06 -3.39 -3.03
N GLY A 62 1.24 -4.01 -2.92
CA GLY A 62 1.54 -5.34 -3.46
C GLY A 62 2.08 -5.37 -4.87
N TYR A 63 2.48 -4.22 -5.43
CA TYR A 63 3.19 -4.18 -6.69
C TYR A 63 4.60 -4.77 -6.56
N GLU A 64 5.04 -5.50 -7.58
CA GLU A 64 6.39 -6.05 -7.61
C GLU A 64 7.47 -4.97 -7.67
N CYS A 65 8.65 -5.29 -7.17
CA CYS A 65 9.81 -4.42 -7.21
C CYS A 65 11.10 -5.20 -7.41
N ARG A 66 12.14 -4.48 -7.85
CA ARG A 66 13.48 -5.05 -8.09
C ARG A 66 14.08 -5.58 -6.78
N VAL A 67 14.97 -6.56 -6.90
CA VAL A 67 15.69 -7.14 -5.75
C VAL A 67 16.47 -6.07 -4.95
N ASP A 68 17.05 -5.09 -5.64
CA ASP A 68 17.71 -3.94 -4.99
C ASP A 68 16.74 -3.14 -4.10
N THR A 69 15.52 -2.90 -4.59
CA THR A 69 14.47 -2.22 -3.81
C THR A 69 14.04 -3.06 -2.61
N LYS A 70 13.87 -4.38 -2.79
CA LYS A 70 13.58 -5.31 -1.67
C LYS A 70 14.68 -5.22 -0.60
N ARG A 71 15.95 -5.25 -1.00
CA ARG A 71 17.11 -5.11 -0.11
C ARG A 71 17.09 -3.80 0.69
N LYS A 72 16.89 -2.67 0.00
CA LYS A 72 16.81 -1.33 0.63
C LYS A 72 15.71 -1.26 1.68
N ILE A 73 14.53 -1.80 1.38
CA ILE A 73 13.39 -1.80 2.31
C ILE A 73 13.68 -2.69 3.53
N ILE A 74 14.21 -3.90 3.33
CA ILE A 74 14.54 -4.81 4.44
C ILE A 74 15.51 -4.14 5.42
N LEU A 75 16.58 -3.52 4.90
CA LEU A 75 17.56 -2.82 5.73
C LEU A 75 16.97 -1.59 6.41
N ALA A 76 16.11 -0.83 5.72
CA ALA A 76 15.43 0.35 6.29
C ALA A 76 14.45 0.00 7.42
N LEU A 77 13.88 -1.22 7.39
CA LEU A 77 13.06 -1.80 8.46
C LEU A 77 13.90 -2.37 9.62
N GLY A 78 15.23 -2.34 9.52
CA GLY A 78 16.13 -2.88 10.55
C GLY A 78 16.20 -4.41 10.59
N LEU A 79 15.88 -5.07 9.47
CA LEU A 79 15.86 -6.53 9.36
C LEU A 79 17.06 -7.06 8.59
N LYS A 80 17.29 -8.38 8.66
CA LYS A 80 18.35 -9.05 7.89
C LYS A 80 17.82 -9.44 6.52
N LEU A 81 18.69 -9.54 5.51
CA LEU A 81 18.30 -9.95 4.15
C LEU A 81 17.65 -11.33 4.10
N THR A 82 18.01 -12.20 5.04
CA THR A 82 17.41 -13.52 5.25
C THR A 82 15.93 -13.46 5.67
N ASP A 83 15.45 -12.32 6.16
CA ASP A 83 14.04 -12.11 6.54
C ASP A 83 13.17 -11.68 5.33
N LYS A 84 13.67 -11.77 4.10
CA LYS A 84 12.95 -11.40 2.87
C LYS A 84 11.54 -11.98 2.82
N ASP A 85 11.37 -13.26 3.12
CA ASP A 85 10.07 -13.94 3.04
C ASP A 85 9.09 -13.46 4.11
N LYS A 86 9.59 -12.99 5.25
CA LYS A 86 8.76 -12.36 6.29
C LYS A 86 8.24 -11.00 5.83
N VAL A 87 9.02 -10.26 5.05
CA VAL A 87 8.68 -8.91 4.57
C VAL A 87 7.80 -8.96 3.31
N PHE A 88 8.17 -9.77 2.32
CA PHE A 88 7.55 -9.79 1.00
C PHE A 88 6.69 -11.03 0.71
N GLY A 89 6.64 -11.99 1.64
CA GLY A 89 6.03 -13.29 1.40
C GLY A 89 6.94 -14.22 0.59
N SER A 90 6.72 -15.53 0.70
CA SER A 90 7.36 -16.52 -0.16
C SER A 90 6.70 -16.49 -1.53
N SER A 91 7.22 -15.67 -2.46
CA SER A 91 6.88 -15.81 -3.88
C SER A 91 7.41 -17.18 -4.33
N LYS A 92 6.55 -18.04 -4.87
CA LYS A 92 6.87 -19.40 -5.36
C LYS A 92 7.86 -19.45 -6.56
N SER A 93 8.69 -18.43 -6.77
CA SER A 93 9.56 -18.27 -7.94
C SER A 93 11.04 -18.55 -7.68
N ASP A 94 11.45 -18.82 -6.43
CA ASP A 94 12.87 -18.96 -6.06
C ASP A 94 13.29 -20.44 -5.90
N SER A 95 12.54 -21.40 -6.48
CA SER A 95 12.78 -22.86 -6.32
C SER A 95 13.37 -23.57 -7.55
N ASP A 96 13.84 -22.84 -8.56
CA ASP A 96 14.58 -23.46 -9.66
C ASP A 96 16.09 -23.42 -9.37
N GLU A 97 16.54 -24.46 -8.66
CA GLU A 97 17.95 -24.83 -8.52
C GLU A 97 18.23 -26.10 -9.33
#